data_AF-A0AAV5XWK8-F1
#
_entry.id   AF-A0AAV5XWK8-F1
#
_cell.length_a   1.000
_cell.length_b   1.000
_cell.length_c   1.000
_cell.angle_alpha   90.00
_cell.angle_beta   90.00
_cell.angle_gamma   90.00
#
_symmetry.space_group_name_H-M   'P 1'
#
loop_
_entity.id
_entity.type
_entity.pdbx_description
1 polymer ?
#
loop_
_entity_poly.entity_id
_entity_poly.type
_entity_poly.pdbx_seq_one_letter_code
_entity_poly.pdbx_strand_id
1 'polypeptide(L)'
;MAARVRRWSEYQDTIERCRRCKNLRPTEVDFPLCRGEIPPPPLTIRILFVGVAPARINGRSRGMHFYSNRTDLLRTGLFRALDASPFGTALLESNRRSREDGDSAFHRAGFFFVHSAKIRPTQRDAPPTTVLTACAAEHLRTEVQLLQPRAVCFLGNTRGHLPAVASALFGRRIADIPQRATLGSWNGVVAVTAQPRRGGVRRAGQTVRAFWRILENAETAAG
;
A
#
# COMPACT_ATOMS: atom_id res chain seq x y z
N MET A 1 20.25 6.24 3.19
CA MET A 1 19.14 5.28 2.92
C MET A 1 18.85 4.37 4.10
N ALA A 2 19.84 3.75 4.75
CA ALA A 2 19.63 2.95 5.97
C ALA A 2 18.92 3.71 7.11
N ALA A 3 19.21 5.01 7.29
CA ALA A 3 18.53 5.84 8.29
C ALA A 3 17.01 5.97 8.06
N ARG A 4 16.53 5.92 6.80
CA ARG A 4 15.09 5.97 6.49
C ARG A 4 14.39 4.69 6.93
N VAL A 5 14.97 3.53 6.59
CA VAL A 5 14.47 2.22 7.00
C VAL A 5 14.41 2.14 8.54
N ARG A 6 15.47 2.58 9.22
CA ARG A 6 15.51 2.61 10.69
C ARG A 6 14.39 3.48 11.29
N ARG A 7 14.24 4.72 10.81
CA ARG A 7 13.18 5.65 11.28
C ARG A 7 11.78 5.11 11.01
N TRP A 8 11.56 4.46 9.86
CA TRP A 8 10.29 3.83 9.56
C TRP A 8 10.00 2.65 10.50
N SER A 9 11.01 1.82 10.78
CA SER A 9 10.90 0.70 11.73
C SER A 9 10.61 1.19 13.16
N GLU A 10 11.28 2.24 13.62
CA GLU A 10 10.99 2.92 14.90
C GLU A 10 9.55 3.48 14.91
N TYR A 11 9.08 4.02 13.78
CA TYR A 11 7.70 4.54 13.67
C TYR A 11 6.64 3.43 13.77
N GLN A 12 6.95 2.17 13.46
CA GLN A 12 6.01 1.07 13.66
C GLN A 12 5.64 0.88 15.13
N ASP A 13 6.55 1.19 16.08
CA ASP A 13 6.24 1.15 17.51
C ASP A 13 5.19 2.22 17.88
N THR A 14 5.20 3.36 17.19
CA THR A 14 4.19 4.42 17.38
C THR A 14 2.82 3.98 16.87
N ILE A 15 2.79 3.30 15.71
CA ILE A 15 1.55 2.75 15.14
C ILE A 15 0.95 1.70 16.09
N GLU A 16 1.76 0.76 16.57
CA GLU A 16 1.32 -0.32 17.45
C GLU A 16 0.71 0.18 18.77
N ARG A 17 1.21 1.31 19.29
CA ARG A 17 0.70 1.91 20.52
C ARG A 17 -0.46 2.89 20.30
N CYS A 18 -0.77 3.24 19.05
CA CYS A 18 -1.81 4.21 18.76
C CYS A 18 -3.20 3.69 19.15
N ARG A 19 -3.94 4.50 19.93
CA ARG A 19 -5.33 4.20 20.35
C ARG A 19 -6.37 5.15 19.75
N ARG A 20 -5.96 6.14 18.96
CA ARG A 20 -6.85 7.21 18.47
C ARG A 20 -8.11 6.68 17.77
N CYS A 21 -7.93 5.74 16.84
CA CYS A 21 -9.05 5.17 16.09
C CYS A 21 -9.96 4.30 16.98
N LYS A 22 -9.38 3.56 17.94
CA LYS A 22 -10.14 2.78 18.92
C LYS A 22 -10.98 3.68 19.82
N ASN A 23 -10.42 4.81 20.27
CA ASN A 23 -11.15 5.78 21.08
C ASN A 23 -12.28 6.45 20.28
N LEU A 24 -12.05 6.71 18.98
CA LEU A 24 -13.05 7.30 18.10
C LEU A 24 -14.22 6.35 17.80
N ARG A 25 -13.95 5.06 17.56
CA ARG A 25 -14.93 4.05 17.14
C ARG A 25 -14.74 2.70 17.87
N PRO A 26 -14.98 2.62 19.18
CA PRO A 26 -14.57 1.48 20.01
C PRO A 26 -15.17 0.14 19.61
N THR A 27 -16.34 0.13 18.98
CA THR A 27 -17.05 -1.09 18.55
C THR A 27 -16.75 -1.49 17.11
N GLU A 28 -16.20 -0.60 16.28
CA GLU A 28 -16.02 -0.82 14.83
C GLU A 28 -14.57 -1.20 14.47
N VAL A 29 -13.63 -0.93 15.38
CA VAL A 29 -12.21 -1.26 15.23
C VAL A 29 -11.62 -1.81 16.52
N ASP A 30 -10.51 -2.53 16.40
CA ASP A 30 -9.91 -3.25 17.53
C ASP A 30 -8.49 -2.78 17.84
N PHE A 31 -7.47 -3.49 17.36
CA PHE A 31 -6.07 -3.15 17.60
C PHE A 31 -5.34 -2.75 16.31
N PRO A 32 -4.31 -1.90 16.44
CA PRO A 32 -3.44 -1.52 15.35
C PRO A 32 -2.62 -2.71 14.82
N LEU A 33 -1.91 -2.51 13.71
CA LEU A 33 -0.87 -3.41 13.25
C LEU A 33 0.23 -3.49 14.31
N CYS A 34 0.66 -4.71 14.60
CA CYS A 34 1.84 -4.92 15.44
C CYS A 34 3.11 -4.72 14.63
N ARG A 35 4.20 -4.37 15.30
CA ARG A 35 5.52 -4.39 14.69
C ARG A 35 5.86 -5.78 14.16
N GLY A 36 6.45 -5.83 12.97
CA GLY A 36 6.86 -7.06 12.30
C GLY A 36 5.77 -7.70 11.42
N GLU A 37 4.52 -7.24 11.48
CA GLU A 37 3.49 -7.69 10.54
C GLU A 37 3.76 -7.24 9.10
N ILE A 38 4.32 -6.04 8.94
CA ILE A 38 4.86 -5.55 7.67
C ILE A 38 6.39 -5.70 7.76
N PRO A 39 7.03 -6.42 6.81
CA PRO A 39 8.48 -6.60 6.82
C PRO A 39 9.20 -5.26 6.56
N PRO A 40 10.50 -5.16 6.87
CA PRO A 40 11.28 -3.97 6.54
C PRO A 40 11.20 -3.63 5.04
N PRO A 41 11.10 -2.32 4.68
CA PRO A 41 11.05 -1.87 3.29
C PRO A 41 12.39 -2.08 2.56
N PRO A 42 12.39 -2.17 1.23
CA PRO A 42 13.61 -2.08 0.44
C PRO A 42 14.24 -0.68 0.55
N LEU A 43 15.54 -0.58 0.24
CA LEU A 43 16.29 0.69 0.32
C LEU A 43 15.75 1.77 -0.62
N THR A 44 15.24 1.37 -1.78
CA THR A 44 14.59 2.21 -2.78
C THR A 44 13.22 1.66 -3.11
N ILE A 45 12.21 2.53 -3.11
CA ILE A 45 10.84 2.18 -3.47
C ILE A 45 10.45 2.95 -4.75
N ARG A 46 10.33 2.23 -5.86
CA ARG A 46 9.77 2.72 -7.12
C ARG A 46 8.28 3.00 -6.96
N ILE A 47 7.53 2.03 -6.43
CA ILE A 47 6.09 2.16 -6.18
C ILE A 47 5.73 1.64 -4.78
N LEU A 48 5.15 2.52 -3.96
CA LEU A 48 4.47 2.16 -2.73
C LEU A 48 3.01 1.85 -3.03
N PHE A 49 2.63 0.60 -2.87
CA PHE A 49 1.24 0.16 -2.99
C PHE A 49 0.52 0.33 -1.66
N VAL A 50 -0.71 0.85 -1.71
CA VAL A 50 -1.50 1.17 -0.52
C VAL A 50 -2.82 0.43 -0.55
N GLY A 51 -3.02 -0.52 0.35
CA GLY A 51 -4.29 -1.19 0.59
C GLY A 51 -5.21 -0.42 1.55
N VAL A 52 -6.39 -0.98 1.81
CA VAL A 52 -7.40 -0.35 2.69
C VAL A 52 -7.01 -0.44 4.16
N ALA A 53 -7.06 -1.64 4.73
CA ALA A 53 -6.80 -1.90 6.14
C ALA A 53 -6.29 -3.34 6.30
N PRO A 54 -5.68 -3.69 7.45
CA PRO A 54 -5.36 -5.07 7.79
C PRO A 54 -6.62 -5.92 7.82
N ALA A 55 -6.46 -7.22 7.60
CA ALA A 55 -7.58 -8.16 7.66
C ALA A 55 -8.12 -8.28 9.09
N ARG A 56 -9.45 -8.31 9.23
CA ARG A 56 -10.10 -8.64 10.49
C ARG A 56 -9.74 -10.08 10.93
N ILE A 57 -9.53 -10.29 12.21
CA ILE A 57 -9.12 -11.59 12.77
C ILE A 57 -10.22 -12.63 12.61
N ASN A 58 -11.46 -12.26 12.89
CA ASN A 58 -12.59 -13.18 12.85
C ASN A 58 -13.26 -13.23 11.46
N GLY A 59 -12.53 -12.80 10.43
CA GLY A 59 -13.02 -12.77 9.05
C GLY A 59 -12.56 -13.95 8.22
N ARG A 60 -12.99 -13.95 6.96
CA ARG A 60 -12.64 -14.99 5.98
C ARG A 60 -11.14 -15.21 5.84
N SER A 61 -10.34 -14.14 5.96
CA SER A 61 -8.88 -14.23 5.86
C SER A 61 -8.19 -14.53 7.19
N ARG A 62 -8.91 -14.64 8.31
CA ARG A 62 -8.35 -14.93 9.65
C ARG A 62 -7.14 -14.09 10.05
N GLY A 63 -7.17 -12.78 9.78
CA GLY A 63 -6.01 -11.89 9.99
C GLY A 63 -4.87 -12.03 8.97
N MET A 64 -4.92 -13.02 8.08
CA MET A 64 -3.95 -13.17 6.99
C MET A 64 -4.10 -12.05 5.95
N HIS A 65 -2.98 -11.49 5.53
CA HIS A 65 -2.91 -10.35 4.62
C HIS A 65 -1.70 -10.46 3.68
N PHE A 66 -1.44 -9.39 2.91
CA PHE A 66 -0.51 -9.34 1.78
C PHE A 66 0.85 -9.99 2.03
N TYR A 67 1.45 -9.77 3.21
CA TYR A 67 2.77 -10.33 3.56
C TYR A 67 2.69 -11.65 4.32
N SER A 68 1.56 -12.01 4.92
CA SER A 68 1.48 -13.21 5.77
C SER A 68 0.95 -14.45 5.04
N ASN A 69 0.43 -14.31 3.81
CA ASN A 69 -0.11 -15.44 3.06
C ASN A 69 0.15 -15.33 1.55
N ARG A 70 0.88 -16.30 0.98
CA ARG A 70 1.19 -16.36 -0.46
C ARG A 70 -0.02 -16.55 -1.36
N THR A 71 -1.13 -17.08 -0.84
CA THR A 71 -2.40 -17.28 -1.58
C THR A 71 -3.36 -16.10 -1.46
N ASP A 72 -2.94 -15.02 -0.79
CA ASP A 72 -3.76 -13.81 -0.71
C ASP A 72 -4.13 -13.30 -2.12
N LEU A 73 -5.42 -13.01 -2.29
CA LEU A 73 -5.97 -12.66 -3.60
C LEU A 73 -5.54 -11.26 -4.06
N LEU A 74 -5.28 -10.35 -3.12
CA LEU A 74 -4.73 -9.03 -3.46
C LEU A 74 -3.27 -9.17 -3.92
N ARG A 75 -2.46 -9.94 -3.18
CA ARG A 75 -1.06 -10.24 -3.52
C ARG A 75 -0.93 -10.89 -4.88
N THR A 76 -1.59 -12.03 -5.09
CA THR A 76 -1.52 -12.79 -6.35
C THR A 76 -2.01 -11.98 -7.54
N GLY A 77 -3.08 -11.19 -7.35
CA GLY A 77 -3.59 -10.32 -8.39
C GLY A 77 -2.68 -9.13 -8.72
N LEU A 78 -2.06 -8.53 -7.71
CA LEU A 78 -1.06 -7.47 -7.91
C LEU A 78 0.17 -8.01 -8.64
N PHE A 79 0.68 -9.18 -8.21
CA PHE A 79 1.83 -9.83 -8.85
C PHE A 79 1.53 -10.15 -10.31
N ARG A 80 0.32 -10.64 -10.62
CA ARG A 80 -0.11 -10.83 -12.01
C ARG A 80 -0.13 -9.54 -12.82
N ALA A 81 -0.57 -8.43 -12.23
CA ALA A 81 -0.59 -7.14 -12.91
C ALA A 81 0.84 -6.60 -13.18
N LEU A 82 1.76 -6.85 -12.27
CA LEU A 82 3.18 -6.46 -12.36
C LEU A 82 3.95 -7.34 -13.35
N ASP A 83 3.77 -8.66 -13.32
CA ASP A 83 4.41 -9.58 -14.27
C ASP A 83 3.94 -9.33 -15.71
N ALA A 84 2.69 -8.87 -15.90
CA ALA A 84 2.15 -8.48 -17.20
C ALA A 84 2.48 -7.02 -17.61
N SER A 85 3.41 -6.38 -16.91
CA SER A 85 3.82 -4.99 -17.16
C SER A 85 5.28 -4.92 -17.65
N PRO A 86 5.69 -3.79 -18.26
CA PRO A 86 7.07 -3.59 -18.72
C PRO A 86 8.13 -3.59 -17.61
N PHE A 87 7.75 -3.67 -16.33
CA PHE A 87 8.72 -3.89 -15.25
C PHE A 87 9.44 -5.24 -15.35
N GLY A 88 8.94 -6.19 -16.17
CA GLY A 88 9.66 -7.43 -16.49
C GLY A 88 9.87 -8.36 -15.29
N THR A 89 8.90 -8.40 -14.36
CA THR A 89 9.06 -9.17 -13.12
C THR A 89 8.63 -10.64 -13.27
N ALA A 90 9.11 -11.48 -12.35
CA ALA A 90 8.72 -12.89 -12.19
C ALA A 90 8.19 -13.16 -10.77
N LEU A 91 7.27 -12.30 -10.30
CA LEU A 91 6.78 -12.31 -8.93
C LEU A 91 5.90 -13.52 -8.65
N LEU A 92 5.02 -13.92 -9.58
CA LEU A 92 4.18 -15.10 -9.42
C LEU A 92 5.02 -16.37 -9.28
N GLU A 93 6.08 -16.49 -10.08
CA GLU A 93 6.98 -17.64 -10.01
C GLU A 93 7.74 -17.69 -8.68
N SER A 94 8.29 -16.55 -8.25
CA SER A 94 8.94 -16.46 -6.94
C SER A 94 7.97 -16.76 -5.79
N ASN A 95 6.73 -16.28 -5.88
CA ASN A 95 5.69 -16.53 -4.87
C ASN A 95 5.20 -17.97 -4.80
N ARG A 96 5.31 -18.75 -5.89
CA ARG A 96 5.00 -20.19 -5.89
C ARG A 96 6.03 -20.98 -5.11
N ARG A 97 7.31 -20.62 -5.22
CA ARG A 97 8.41 -21.26 -4.48
C ARG A 97 8.23 -21.09 -2.98
N SER A 98 8.15 -19.85 -2.51
CA SER A 98 7.85 -19.54 -1.11
C SER A 98 7.26 -18.14 -0.94
N ARG A 99 6.72 -17.85 0.25
CA ARG A 99 6.23 -16.51 0.59
C ARG A 99 7.40 -15.53 0.64
N GLU A 100 8.49 -15.96 1.26
CA GLU A 100 9.74 -15.24 1.47
C GLU A 100 10.42 -14.88 0.14
N ASP A 101 10.44 -15.81 -0.82
CA ASP A 101 10.95 -15.55 -2.17
C ASP A 101 10.10 -14.52 -2.91
N GLY A 102 8.77 -14.60 -2.76
CA GLY A 102 7.84 -13.63 -3.31
C GLY A 102 8.05 -12.22 -2.73
N ASP A 103 8.21 -12.12 -1.40
CA ASP A 103 8.50 -10.85 -0.71
C ASP A 103 9.83 -10.27 -1.18
N SER A 104 10.86 -11.12 -1.23
CA SER A 104 12.21 -10.72 -1.65
C SER A 104 12.23 -10.25 -3.11
N ALA A 105 11.53 -10.94 -4.02
CA ALA A 105 11.41 -10.53 -5.42
C ALA A 105 10.64 -9.21 -5.57
N PHE A 106 9.57 -9.03 -4.80
CA PHE A 106 8.78 -7.80 -4.78
C PHE A 106 9.62 -6.60 -4.31
N HIS A 107 10.40 -6.78 -3.25
CA HIS A 107 11.29 -5.76 -2.71
C HIS A 107 12.47 -5.45 -3.63
N ARG A 108 13.09 -6.48 -4.25
CA ARG A 108 14.17 -6.28 -5.24
C ARG A 108 13.72 -5.50 -6.46
N ALA A 109 12.46 -5.67 -6.89
CA ALA A 109 11.86 -4.87 -7.96
C ALA A 109 11.54 -3.41 -7.54
N GLY A 110 11.82 -3.04 -6.28
CA GLY A 110 11.55 -1.72 -5.74
C GLY A 110 10.08 -1.48 -5.39
N PHE A 111 9.33 -2.53 -5.10
CA PHE A 111 7.94 -2.41 -4.67
C PHE A 111 7.78 -2.67 -3.18
N PHE A 112 6.83 -1.97 -2.57
CA PHE A 112 6.50 -2.14 -1.17
C PHE A 112 5.00 -1.95 -0.95
N PHE A 113 4.44 -2.56 0.10
CA PHE A 113 3.00 -2.51 0.37
C PHE A 113 2.72 -2.07 1.81
N VAL A 114 1.76 -1.16 1.98
CA VAL A 114 1.25 -0.75 3.30
C VAL A 114 -0.27 -0.59 3.26
N HIS A 115 -0.90 -0.39 4.41
CA HIS A 115 -2.33 -0.10 4.52
C HIS A 115 -2.62 1.38 4.80
N SER A 116 -3.76 1.88 4.33
CA SER A 116 -4.21 3.26 4.62
C SER A 116 -4.59 3.45 6.08
N ALA A 117 -5.45 2.57 6.60
CA ALA A 117 -5.65 2.44 8.03
C ALA A 117 -4.65 1.43 8.60
N LYS A 118 -4.14 1.70 9.80
CA LYS A 118 -3.31 0.79 10.56
C LYS A 118 -4.07 -0.03 11.56
N ILE A 119 -5.39 0.13 11.66
CA ILE A 119 -6.24 -0.53 12.64
C ILE A 119 -7.13 -1.59 11.99
N ARG A 120 -7.30 -2.71 12.69
CA ARG A 120 -8.18 -3.80 12.25
C ARG A 120 -9.65 -3.45 12.44
N PRO A 121 -10.50 -3.63 11.42
CA PRO A 121 -11.94 -3.54 11.60
C PRO A 121 -12.48 -4.79 12.33
N THR A 122 -13.57 -4.64 13.08
CA THR A 122 -14.23 -5.74 13.81
C THR A 122 -15.39 -6.35 13.01
N GLN A 123 -16.22 -5.51 12.39
CA GLN A 123 -17.49 -5.94 11.80
C GLN A 123 -17.42 -6.16 10.28
N ARG A 124 -16.68 -5.30 9.57
CA ARG A 124 -16.61 -5.27 8.10
C ARG A 124 -15.18 -5.55 7.62
N ASP A 125 -15.01 -5.77 6.33
CA ASP A 125 -13.67 -5.97 5.73
C ASP A 125 -12.87 -4.65 5.59
N ALA A 126 -13.47 -3.51 5.95
CA ALA A 126 -12.83 -2.20 6.02
C ALA A 126 -13.43 -1.38 7.18
N PRO A 127 -12.62 -0.53 7.86
CA PRO A 127 -13.14 0.42 8.83
C PRO A 127 -13.97 1.52 8.15
N PRO A 128 -14.77 2.29 8.90
CA PRO A 128 -15.50 3.44 8.38
C PRO A 128 -14.57 4.44 7.67
N THR A 129 -15.07 5.13 6.63
CA THR A 129 -14.27 6.10 5.87
C THR A 129 -13.67 7.20 6.76
N THR A 130 -14.38 7.63 7.81
CA THR A 130 -13.88 8.62 8.79
C THR A 130 -12.68 8.11 9.57
N VAL A 131 -12.68 6.84 9.97
CA VAL A 131 -11.53 6.20 10.63
C VAL A 131 -10.38 6.03 9.65
N LEU A 132 -10.69 5.56 8.45
CA LEU A 132 -9.70 5.33 7.39
C LEU A 132 -8.95 6.63 7.02
N THR A 133 -9.69 7.72 6.80
CA THR A 133 -9.12 9.03 6.47
C THR A 133 -8.33 9.63 7.62
N ALA A 134 -8.83 9.58 8.86
CA ALA A 134 -8.11 10.06 10.03
C ALA A 134 -6.80 9.29 10.27
N CYS A 135 -6.86 7.95 10.19
CA CYS A 135 -5.68 7.09 10.36
C CYS A 135 -4.64 7.31 9.25
N ALA A 136 -5.09 7.48 8.00
CA ALA A 136 -4.20 7.76 6.89
C ALA A 136 -3.53 9.14 7.00
N ALA A 137 -4.28 10.17 7.40
CA ALA A 137 -3.78 11.52 7.59
C ALA A 137 -2.62 11.59 8.62
N GLU A 138 -2.65 10.71 9.62
CA GLU A 138 -1.62 10.60 10.64
C GLU A 138 -0.50 9.64 10.22
N HIS A 139 -0.82 8.35 10.02
CA HIS A 139 0.19 7.31 9.88
C HIS A 139 0.64 7.12 8.44
N LEU A 140 -0.28 7.00 7.48
CA LEU A 140 0.11 6.81 6.07
C LEU A 140 0.89 8.02 5.56
N ARG A 141 0.45 9.24 5.89
CA ARG A 141 1.20 10.47 5.57
C ARG A 141 2.65 10.39 6.05
N THR A 142 2.85 10.00 7.30
CA THR A 142 4.18 9.88 7.90
C THR A 142 5.01 8.79 7.23
N GLU A 143 4.43 7.63 6.95
CA GLU A 143 5.14 6.57 6.21
C GLU A 143 5.56 7.00 4.82
N VAL A 144 4.70 7.68 4.05
CA VAL A 144 5.06 8.19 2.71
C VAL A 144 6.25 9.15 2.82
N GLN A 145 6.25 10.04 3.82
CA GLN A 145 7.34 10.98 4.06
C GLN A 145 8.63 10.32 4.55
N LEU A 146 8.56 9.23 5.32
CA LEU A 146 9.75 8.51 5.77
C LEU A 146 10.34 7.61 4.67
N LEU A 147 9.47 6.92 3.93
CA LEU A 147 9.85 5.97 2.89
C LEU A 147 10.34 6.67 1.61
N GLN A 148 9.78 7.83 1.28
CA GLN A 148 10.08 8.60 0.07
C GLN A 148 10.00 7.75 -1.21
N PRO A 149 8.85 7.09 -1.48
CA PRO A 149 8.69 6.32 -2.71
C PRO A 149 8.64 7.24 -3.94
N ARG A 150 9.03 6.77 -5.13
CA ARG A 150 8.89 7.61 -6.35
C ARG A 150 7.43 7.74 -6.79
N ALA A 151 6.62 6.73 -6.48
CA ALA A 151 5.19 6.71 -6.76
C ALA A 151 4.38 6.07 -5.64
N VAL A 152 3.12 6.48 -5.50
CA VAL A 152 2.14 5.91 -4.56
C VAL A 152 0.91 5.44 -5.34
N CYS A 153 0.56 4.16 -5.20
CA CYS A 153 -0.55 3.53 -5.92
C CYS A 153 -1.57 2.96 -4.93
N PHE A 154 -2.74 3.59 -4.83
CA PHE A 154 -3.82 3.11 -3.97
C PHE A 154 -4.59 1.97 -4.65
N LEU A 155 -4.65 0.80 -4.01
CA LEU A 155 -5.22 -0.44 -4.55
C LEU A 155 -6.66 -0.66 -4.08
N GLY A 156 -7.62 -0.02 -4.75
CA GLY A 156 -9.04 -0.24 -4.47
C GLY A 156 -9.93 0.97 -4.73
N ASN A 157 -10.95 0.77 -5.56
CA ASN A 157 -12.08 1.69 -5.68
C ASN A 157 -13.35 1.13 -4.96
N THR A 158 -13.17 0.14 -4.09
CA THR A 158 -14.31 -0.49 -3.41
C THR A 158 -14.98 0.54 -2.50
N ARG A 159 -16.22 0.93 -2.83
CA ARG A 159 -17.06 1.90 -2.10
C ARG A 159 -16.44 3.29 -1.93
N GLY A 160 -15.53 3.71 -2.81
CA GLY A 160 -14.92 5.06 -2.77
C GLY A 160 -13.96 5.30 -1.61
N HIS A 161 -13.60 4.28 -0.82
CA HIS A 161 -12.74 4.43 0.36
C HIS A 161 -11.36 4.99 0.06
N LEU A 162 -10.56 4.34 -0.81
CA LEU A 162 -9.23 4.85 -1.13
C LEU A 162 -9.22 6.13 -1.98
N PRO A 163 -10.16 6.35 -2.93
CA PRO A 163 -10.33 7.67 -3.52
C PRO A 163 -10.54 8.78 -2.49
N ALA A 164 -11.35 8.52 -1.45
CA ALA A 164 -11.56 9.48 -0.36
C ALA A 164 -10.29 9.70 0.48
N VAL A 165 -9.55 8.63 0.81
CA VAL A 165 -8.25 8.72 1.51
C VAL A 165 -7.25 9.54 0.71
N ALA A 166 -7.07 9.21 -0.57
CA ALA A 166 -6.14 9.92 -1.44
C ALA A 166 -6.55 11.39 -1.55
N SER A 167 -7.85 11.67 -1.71
CA SER A 167 -8.33 13.05 -1.77
C SER A 167 -8.09 13.83 -0.48
N ALA A 168 -8.29 13.20 0.69
CA ALA A 168 -8.02 13.80 1.98
C ALA A 168 -6.52 14.06 2.20
N LEU A 169 -5.64 13.16 1.74
CA LEU A 169 -4.19 13.34 1.87
C LEU A 169 -3.64 14.43 0.96
N PHE A 170 -4.08 14.47 -0.29
CA PHE A 170 -3.51 15.34 -1.32
C PHE A 170 -4.30 16.63 -1.54
N GLY A 171 -5.41 16.84 -0.81
CA GLY A 171 -6.24 18.04 -0.90
C GLY A 171 -7.00 18.20 -2.22
N ARG A 172 -7.05 17.14 -3.06
CA ARG A 172 -7.71 17.14 -4.37
C ARG A 172 -8.02 15.73 -4.82
N ARG A 173 -8.95 15.59 -5.78
CA ARG A 173 -9.32 14.29 -6.33
C ARG A 173 -8.13 13.60 -6.99
N ILE A 174 -7.87 12.35 -6.57
CA ILE A 174 -6.93 11.45 -7.24
C ILE A 174 -7.70 10.34 -7.95
N ALA A 175 -7.41 10.12 -9.23
CA ALA A 175 -8.05 9.13 -10.09
C ALA A 175 -7.04 8.05 -10.54
N ASP A 176 -7.41 7.24 -11.54
CA ASP A 176 -6.64 6.13 -12.08
C ASP A 176 -5.54 6.52 -13.07
N ILE A 177 -5.53 7.78 -13.52
CA ILE A 177 -4.42 8.34 -14.28
C ILE A 177 -3.36 8.87 -13.29
N PRO A 178 -2.12 8.37 -13.33
CA PRO A 178 -1.07 8.86 -12.45
C PRO A 178 -0.74 10.33 -12.71
N GLN A 179 -0.63 11.10 -11.62
CA GLN A 179 -0.37 12.53 -11.66
C GLN A 179 0.66 12.94 -10.62
N ARG A 180 1.46 13.98 -10.91
CA ARG A 180 2.42 14.53 -9.94
C ARG A 180 1.69 15.13 -8.74
N ALA A 181 2.14 14.84 -7.53
CA ALA A 181 1.56 15.37 -6.30
C ALA A 181 2.62 15.54 -5.21
N THR A 182 2.27 16.32 -4.18
CA THR A 182 3.11 16.57 -3.02
C THR A 182 2.36 16.22 -1.73
N LEU A 183 3.09 15.73 -0.72
CA LEU A 183 2.55 15.39 0.61
C LEU A 183 3.57 15.72 1.70
N GLY A 184 3.54 16.97 2.18
CA GLY A 184 4.60 17.52 3.03
C GLY A 184 5.94 17.49 2.31
N SER A 185 6.94 16.79 2.86
CA SER A 185 8.28 16.68 2.24
C SER A 185 8.34 15.70 1.05
N TRP A 186 7.29 14.93 0.79
CA TRP A 186 7.25 13.99 -0.33
C TRP A 186 6.80 14.68 -1.62
N ASN A 187 7.48 14.38 -2.73
CA ASN A 187 7.11 14.77 -4.09
C ASN A 187 7.26 13.56 -5.01
N GLY A 188 6.22 13.22 -5.76
CA GLY A 188 6.23 12.08 -6.66
C GLY A 188 4.95 11.96 -7.47
N VAL A 189 4.64 10.74 -7.91
CA VAL A 189 3.45 10.46 -8.72
C VAL A 189 2.44 9.66 -7.91
N VAL A 190 1.15 9.97 -8.01
CA VAL A 190 0.09 9.26 -7.30
C VAL A 190 -1.07 8.88 -8.22
N ALA A 191 -1.67 7.73 -7.96
CA ALA A 191 -2.89 7.25 -8.62
C ALA A 191 -3.71 6.36 -7.68
N VAL A 192 -5.00 6.19 -8.00
CA VAL A 192 -5.90 5.23 -7.38
C VAL A 192 -6.39 4.26 -8.45
N THR A 193 -6.14 2.98 -8.28
CA THR A 193 -6.60 1.94 -9.22
C THR A 193 -7.67 1.05 -8.61
N ALA A 194 -8.34 0.26 -9.45
CA ALA A 194 -9.12 -0.89 -9.02
C ALA A 194 -8.25 -1.85 -8.18
N GLN A 195 -8.87 -2.47 -7.17
CA GLN A 195 -8.23 -3.54 -6.42
C GLN A 195 -7.98 -4.70 -7.39
N PRO A 196 -6.76 -5.26 -7.48
CA PRO A 196 -6.45 -6.32 -8.45
C PRO A 196 -7.03 -7.68 -8.02
N ARG A 197 -8.31 -7.73 -7.63
CA ARG A 197 -9.08 -8.94 -7.33
C ARG A 197 -10.26 -8.99 -8.27
N ARG A 198 -10.78 -10.19 -8.55
CA ARG A 198 -12.07 -10.41 -9.26
C ARG A 198 -12.28 -9.46 -10.46
N GLY A 199 -11.43 -9.57 -11.49
CA GLY A 199 -11.50 -8.77 -12.72
C GLY A 199 -10.73 -7.44 -12.69
N GLY A 200 -10.32 -6.93 -11.52
CA GLY A 200 -9.58 -5.67 -11.40
C GLY A 200 -8.12 -5.69 -11.87
N VAL A 201 -7.56 -6.88 -12.18
CA VAL A 201 -6.15 -7.05 -12.59
C VAL A 201 -5.83 -6.25 -13.85
N ARG A 202 -6.72 -6.22 -14.85
CA ARG A 202 -6.49 -5.49 -16.11
C ARG A 202 -6.35 -3.98 -15.87
N ARG A 203 -7.24 -3.41 -15.05
CA ARG A 203 -7.22 -1.97 -14.70
C ARG A 203 -6.00 -1.61 -13.85
N ALA A 204 -5.65 -2.47 -12.88
CA ALA A 204 -4.40 -2.32 -12.13
C ALA A 204 -3.18 -2.36 -13.05
N GLY A 205 -3.13 -3.30 -14.00
CA GLY A 205 -2.05 -3.38 -14.99
C GLY A 205 -1.95 -2.14 -15.89
N GLN A 206 -3.07 -1.52 -16.29
CA GLN A 206 -3.07 -0.26 -17.03
C GLN A 206 -2.44 0.87 -16.20
N THR A 207 -2.83 1.01 -14.93
CA THR A 207 -2.29 2.03 -14.02
C THR A 207 -0.80 1.81 -13.76
N VAL A 208 -0.38 0.56 -13.52
CA VAL A 208 1.03 0.18 -13.34
C VAL A 208 1.86 0.51 -14.58
N ARG A 209 1.35 0.24 -15.79
CA ARG A 209 2.01 0.64 -17.04
C ARG A 209 2.16 2.15 -17.18
N ALA A 210 1.16 2.92 -16.77
CA ALA A 210 1.24 4.37 -16.77
C ALA A 210 2.31 4.89 -15.78
N PHE A 211 2.40 4.29 -14.59
CA PHE A 211 3.50 4.59 -13.66
C PHE A 211 4.86 4.29 -14.28
N TRP A 212 5.04 3.12 -14.89
CA TRP A 212 6.29 2.74 -15.53
C TRP A 212 6.76 3.81 -16.53
N ARG A 213 5.91 4.23 -17.47
CA ARG A 213 6.26 5.26 -18.47
C ARG A 213 6.74 6.56 -17.83
N ILE A 214 6.06 7.03 -16.78
CA ILE A 214 6.44 8.28 -16.11
C ILE A 214 7.77 8.12 -15.37
N LEU A 215 7.99 6.97 -14.73
CA LEU A 215 9.21 6.71 -13.96
C LEU A 215 10.43 6.55 -14.86
N GLU A 216 10.30 5.85 -16.00
CA GLU A 216 11.37 5.69 -16.99
C GLU A 216 11.72 7.02 -17.66
N ASN A 217 10.73 7.80 -18.11
CA ASN A 217 10.98 9.12 -18.71
C ASN A 217 11.74 10.05 -17.75
N ALA A 218 11.50 9.93 -16.45
CA ALA A 218 12.21 10.71 -15.44
C ALA A 218 13.65 10.21 -15.20
N GLU A 219 13.95 8.94 -15.46
CA GLU A 219 15.31 8.39 -15.38
C GLU A 219 16.12 8.82 -16.60
N THR A 220 15.55 8.75 -17.81
CA THR A 220 16.21 9.20 -19.04
C THR A 220 16.49 10.70 -19.06
N ALA A 221 15.63 11.52 -18.44
CA ALA A 221 15.85 12.97 -18.37
C ALA A 221 16.90 13.41 -17.33
N ALA A 222 17.35 12.49 -16.47
CA ALA A 222 18.28 12.78 -15.38
C ALA A 222 19.70 12.24 -15.62
N GLY A 223 19.91 11.47 -16.70
CA GLY A 223 21.21 10.97 -17.15
C GLY A 223 21.66 11.69 -18.41
#